data_AF-A0A0G4IXV8-F1
#
_entry.id   AF-A0A0G4IXV8-F1
#
_cell.length_a   1.000
_cell.length_b   1.000
_cell.length_c   1.000
_cell.angle_alpha   90.00
_cell.angle_beta   90.00
_cell.angle_gamma   90.00
#
_symmetry.space_group_name_H-M   'P 1'
#
loop_
_entity.id
_entity.type
_entity.pdbx_description
1 polymer ?
#
loop_
_entity_poly.entity_id
_entity_poly.type
_entity_poly.pdbx_seq_one_letter_code
_entity_poly.pdbx_strand_id
1 'polypeptide(L)'
;MDPTTLTTVSVGIGSVIAGFCLGRWSRGRWAAPPPSYRSMKFSRCQMVLLVRKDLRMDKGKQCAQCAHATLGAYRRAVKHFPDALWAWETFGQAKIALQVPNEEDMMALKAKADAAGLCTYVVHDAGRTQVAAGSATVLAIGPAPKDAVDQITGHLKLL
;
A
#
# COMPACT_ATOMS: atom_id res chain seq x y z
N MET A 1 55.87 46.27 46.12
CA MET A 1 56.76 46.15 44.96
C MET A 1 55.97 45.42 43.88
N ASP A 2 55.71 46.16 42.80
CA ASP A 2 55.17 45.88 41.45
C ASP A 2 54.35 44.61 41.10
N PRO A 3 53.38 44.72 40.16
CA PRO A 3 52.22 43.86 40.00
C PRO A 3 52.30 42.92 38.79
N THR A 4 51.43 41.90 38.74
CA THR A 4 50.72 41.54 37.51
C THR A 4 49.53 40.63 37.83
N THR A 5 48.38 41.27 37.91
CA THR A 5 47.03 40.73 37.86
C THR A 5 46.76 40.07 36.51
N LEU A 6 46.08 38.92 36.50
CA LEU A 6 44.91 38.68 35.65
C LEU A 6 44.10 37.51 36.21
N THR A 7 43.07 37.89 36.95
CA THR A 7 41.91 37.09 37.35
C THR A 7 40.97 36.87 36.18
N THR A 8 40.55 35.62 35.94
CA THR A 8 39.24 35.32 35.33
C THR A 8 38.60 34.16 36.08
N VAL A 9 37.48 34.45 36.73
CA VAL A 9 36.54 33.51 37.37
C VAL A 9 35.45 33.22 36.35
N SER A 10 35.02 31.95 36.19
CA SER A 10 33.59 31.64 36.03
C SER A 10 33.26 30.13 36.13
N VAL A 11 32.54 29.80 37.21
CA VAL A 11 31.32 28.98 37.34
C VAL A 11 31.13 27.73 36.45
N GLY A 12 30.88 26.60 37.11
CA GLY A 12 30.64 25.28 36.49
C GLY A 12 29.18 24.94 36.19
N ILE A 13 29.02 23.76 35.57
CA ILE A 13 27.79 22.99 35.33
C ILE A 13 28.28 21.53 35.25
N GLY A 14 27.95 20.62 36.17
CA GLY A 14 26.65 20.00 36.31
C GLY A 14 26.61 18.70 35.49
N SER A 15 27.06 17.58 36.07
CA SER A 15 27.00 16.25 35.47
C SER A 15 25.56 15.78 35.33
N VAL A 16 25.09 15.60 34.10
CA VAL A 16 23.81 14.95 33.78
C VAL A 16 24.10 13.51 33.39
N ILE A 17 23.86 12.58 34.32
CA ILE A 17 23.78 11.15 34.01
C ILE A 17 22.38 10.91 33.46
N ALA A 18 22.31 10.65 32.15
CA ALA A 18 21.06 10.30 31.46
C ALA A 18 20.55 8.94 31.95
N GLY A 19 19.32 8.95 32.47
CA GLY A 19 18.60 7.76 32.92
C GLY A 19 18.33 6.77 31.78
N PHE A 20 18.66 5.51 32.03
CA PHE A 20 18.32 4.38 31.19
C PHE A 20 16.83 4.04 31.42
N CYS A 21 15.93 4.62 30.62
CA CYS A 21 14.53 4.21 30.59
C CYS A 21 14.42 2.79 30.02
N LEU A 22 14.18 1.80 30.90
CA LEU A 22 13.76 0.45 30.52
C LEU A 22 12.32 0.48 29.98
N GLY A 23 12.20 0.98 28.74
CA GLY A 23 10.99 0.89 27.93
C GLY A 23 10.82 -0.54 27.43
N ARG A 24 9.91 -1.27 28.07
CA ARG A 24 9.42 -2.60 27.71
C ARG A 24 8.83 -2.59 26.29
N TRP A 25 9.68 -2.83 25.28
CA TRP A 25 9.25 -3.08 23.91
C TRP A 25 8.44 -4.39 23.87
N SER A 26 7.13 -4.25 23.76
CA SER A 26 6.24 -5.35 23.41
C SER A 26 6.70 -5.93 22.08
N ARG A 27 7.06 -7.22 22.10
CA ARG A 27 7.50 -8.01 20.95
C ARG A 27 6.50 -7.83 19.80
N GLY A 28 6.83 -6.94 18.87
CA GLY A 28 6.21 -6.86 17.57
C GLY A 28 6.38 -8.20 16.88
N ARG A 29 5.26 -8.82 16.51
CA ARG A 29 5.21 -10.01 15.68
C ARG A 29 5.93 -9.66 14.37
N TRP A 30 7.18 -10.11 14.22
CA TRP A 30 7.89 -10.02 12.96
C TRP A 30 7.00 -10.63 11.87
N ALA A 31 6.54 -9.80 10.93
CA ALA A 31 5.93 -10.31 9.72
C ALA A 31 6.97 -11.26 9.08
N ALA A 32 6.53 -12.46 8.71
CA ALA A 32 7.40 -13.42 8.04
C ALA A 32 8.09 -12.73 6.84
N PRO A 33 9.38 -12.99 6.59
CA PRO A 33 10.05 -12.42 5.44
C PRO A 33 9.26 -12.75 4.18
N PRO A 34 9.16 -11.83 3.21
CA PRO A 34 8.46 -12.11 1.96
C PRO A 34 9.03 -13.38 1.33
N PRO A 35 8.18 -14.24 0.75
CA PRO A 35 8.59 -15.55 0.26
C PRO A 35 9.80 -15.40 -0.68
N SER A 36 10.78 -16.30 -0.51
CA SER A 36 12.02 -16.26 -1.28
C SER A 36 11.74 -16.17 -2.78
N TYR A 37 12.47 -15.30 -3.48
CA TYR A 37 12.30 -14.94 -4.89
C TYR A 37 12.17 -16.15 -5.85
N ARG A 38 12.78 -17.29 -5.50
CA ARG A 38 12.72 -18.55 -6.27
C ARG A 38 11.36 -19.26 -6.19
N SER A 39 10.58 -19.03 -5.13
CA SER A 39 9.24 -19.62 -4.92
C SER A 39 8.12 -18.85 -5.62
N MET A 40 8.33 -17.58 -5.96
CA MET A 40 7.30 -16.75 -6.64
C MET A 40 7.02 -17.19 -8.08
N LYS A 41 8.01 -17.79 -8.77
CA LYS A 41 7.87 -18.21 -10.17
C LYS A 41 6.73 -19.20 -10.44
N PHE A 42 6.20 -19.86 -9.41
CA PHE A 42 5.15 -20.89 -9.55
C PHE A 42 3.87 -20.59 -8.77
N SER A 43 3.78 -19.43 -8.12
CA SER A 43 2.59 -19.09 -7.32
C SER A 43 1.52 -18.48 -8.22
N ARG A 44 0.28 -18.99 -8.11
CA ARG A 44 -0.88 -18.41 -8.81
C ARG A 44 -1.01 -16.95 -8.43
N CYS A 45 -0.92 -16.07 -9.42
CA CYS A 45 -1.10 -14.63 -9.23
C CYS A 45 -2.50 -14.20 -9.63
N GLN A 46 -3.02 -13.15 -9.00
CA GLN A 46 -4.32 -12.56 -9.30
C GLN A 46 -4.25 -11.03 -9.20
N MET A 47 -5.25 -10.37 -9.77
CA MET A 47 -5.53 -8.95 -9.58
C MET A 47 -6.94 -8.82 -9.00
N VAL A 48 -7.10 -8.00 -7.96
CA VAL A 48 -8.41 -7.63 -7.41
C VAL A 48 -8.72 -6.19 -7.77
N LEU A 49 -9.98 -5.91 -8.08
CA LEU A 49 -10.50 -4.61 -8.48
C LEU A 49 -11.53 -4.19 -7.44
N LEU A 50 -11.17 -3.26 -6.56
CA LEU A 50 -12.02 -2.77 -5.50
C LEU A 50 -12.86 -1.61 -6.04
N VAL A 51 -14.17 -1.81 -6.13
CA VAL A 51 -15.11 -0.84 -6.69
C VAL A 51 -15.93 -0.22 -5.58
N ARG A 52 -15.91 1.11 -5.52
CA ARG A 52 -16.68 1.90 -4.57
C ARG A 52 -18.19 1.79 -4.79
N LYS A 53 -18.94 1.40 -3.75
CA LYS A 53 -20.41 1.27 -3.82
C LYS A 53 -21.15 2.57 -3.51
N ASP A 54 -20.57 3.46 -2.70
CA ASP A 54 -21.13 4.77 -2.40
C ASP A 54 -21.34 5.66 -3.64
N LEU A 55 -20.50 5.48 -4.67
CA LEU A 55 -20.63 6.19 -5.95
C LEU A 55 -21.83 5.76 -6.81
N ARG A 56 -22.50 4.66 -6.46
CA ARG A 56 -23.68 4.11 -7.18
C ARG A 56 -23.49 4.08 -8.71
N MET A 57 -22.29 3.74 -9.17
CA MET A 57 -21.98 3.67 -10.60
C MET A 57 -22.87 2.64 -11.29
N ASP A 58 -23.35 2.95 -12.50
CA ASP A 58 -24.02 1.95 -13.33
C ASP A 58 -23.05 0.84 -13.76
N LYS A 59 -23.59 -0.29 -14.24
CA LYS A 59 -22.79 -1.46 -14.61
C LYS A 59 -21.77 -1.16 -15.71
N GLY A 60 -22.12 -0.31 -16.69
CA GLY A 60 -21.23 0.04 -17.79
C GLY A 60 -20.03 0.85 -17.32
N LYS A 61 -20.27 1.85 -16.45
CA LYS A 61 -19.24 2.67 -15.83
C LYS A 61 -18.35 1.83 -14.93
N GLN A 62 -18.89 0.91 -14.13
CA GLN A 62 -18.08 -0.01 -13.33
C GLN A 62 -17.10 -0.83 -14.19
N CYS A 63 -17.58 -1.41 -15.30
CA CYS A 63 -16.73 -2.15 -16.23
C CYS A 63 -15.63 -1.29 -16.83
N ALA A 64 -15.95 -0.08 -17.29
CA ALA A 64 -14.96 0.84 -17.87
C ALA A 64 -13.88 1.23 -16.85
N GLN A 65 -14.27 1.55 -15.62
CA GLN A 65 -13.34 1.92 -14.55
C GLN A 65 -12.45 0.73 -14.13
N CYS A 66 -13.01 -0.49 -14.07
CA CYS A 66 -12.25 -1.72 -13.85
C CYS A 66 -11.20 -1.98 -14.95
N ALA A 67 -11.56 -1.73 -16.21
CA ALA A 67 -10.63 -1.84 -17.33
C ALA A 67 -9.49 -0.81 -17.25
N HIS A 68 -9.81 0.44 -16.90
CA HIS A 68 -8.80 1.48 -16.65
C HIS A 68 -7.86 1.11 -15.50
N ALA A 69 -8.40 0.60 -14.39
CA ALA A 69 -7.62 0.18 -13.24
C ALA A 69 -6.66 -0.95 -13.60
N THR A 70 -7.15 -1.94 -14.33
CA THR A 70 -6.37 -3.07 -14.83
C THR A 70 -5.21 -2.60 -15.70
N LEU A 71 -5.47 -1.72 -16.68
CA LEU A 71 -4.43 -1.23 -17.59
C LEU A 71 -3.38 -0.39 -16.85
N GLY A 72 -3.80 0.42 -15.87
CA GLY A 72 -2.89 1.18 -15.03
C GLY A 72 -1.98 0.30 -14.18
N ALA A 73 -2.57 -0.69 -13.51
CA ALA A 73 -1.83 -1.69 -12.72
C ALA A 73 -0.88 -2.52 -13.60
N TYR A 74 -1.33 -2.93 -14.80
CA TYR A 74 -0.51 -3.64 -15.78
C TYR A 74 0.74 -2.83 -16.15
N ARG A 75 0.57 -1.57 -16.56
CA ARG A 75 1.70 -0.70 -16.95
C ARG A 75 2.69 -0.48 -15.80
N ARG A 76 2.20 -0.42 -14.56
CA ARG A 76 3.04 -0.35 -13.37
C ARG A 76 3.79 -1.67 -13.13
N ALA A 77 3.10 -2.81 -13.28
CA ALA A 77 3.67 -4.13 -13.11
C ALA A 77 4.76 -4.47 -14.15
N VAL A 78 4.60 -4.04 -15.39
CA VAL A 78 5.63 -4.18 -16.44
C VAL A 78 6.99 -3.60 -15.99
N LYS A 79 6.96 -2.48 -15.25
CA LYS A 79 8.19 -1.78 -14.83
C LYS A 79 8.73 -2.25 -13.50
N HIS A 80 7.86 -2.62 -12.56
CA HIS A 80 8.24 -2.81 -11.16
C HIS A 80 7.98 -4.22 -10.61
N PHE A 81 7.16 -5.02 -11.28
CA PHE A 81 6.74 -6.35 -10.84
C PHE A 81 6.74 -7.38 -11.99
N PRO A 82 7.84 -7.51 -12.76
CA PRO A 82 7.85 -8.34 -13.98
C PRO A 82 7.60 -9.82 -13.71
N ASP A 83 8.09 -10.38 -12.60
CA ASP A 83 7.89 -11.80 -12.27
C ASP A 83 6.43 -12.10 -11.90
N ALA A 84 5.80 -11.24 -11.10
CA ALA A 84 4.39 -11.37 -10.73
C ALA A 84 3.49 -11.18 -11.96
N LEU A 85 3.86 -10.26 -12.86
CA LEU A 85 3.17 -10.06 -14.11
C LEU A 85 3.25 -11.30 -15.00
N TRP A 86 4.46 -11.83 -15.22
CA TRP A 86 4.67 -13.04 -16.02
C TRP A 86 3.86 -14.24 -15.48
N ALA A 87 3.88 -14.44 -14.16
CA ALA A 87 3.08 -15.50 -13.54
C ALA A 87 1.58 -15.26 -13.77
N TRP A 88 1.09 -14.03 -13.55
CA TRP A 88 -0.32 -13.70 -13.78
C TRP A 88 -0.74 -13.93 -15.24
N GLU A 89 0.09 -13.55 -16.21
CA GLU A 89 -0.15 -13.80 -17.63
C GLU A 89 -0.18 -15.30 -17.96
N THR A 90 0.73 -16.07 -17.37
CA THR A 90 0.80 -17.53 -17.54
C THR A 90 -0.41 -18.24 -16.92
N PHE A 91 -0.95 -17.72 -15.82
CA PHE A 91 -2.08 -18.31 -15.09
C PHE A 91 -3.45 -17.67 -15.46
N GLY A 92 -3.60 -17.19 -16.71
CA GLY A 92 -4.89 -16.78 -17.25
C GLY A 92 -5.38 -15.39 -16.81
N GLN A 93 -4.50 -14.58 -16.22
CA GLN A 93 -4.73 -13.17 -15.92
C GLN A 93 -5.99 -12.93 -15.07
N ALA A 94 -6.17 -13.72 -14.00
CA ALA A 94 -7.36 -13.65 -13.14
C ALA A 94 -7.61 -12.24 -12.58
N LYS A 95 -8.83 -11.74 -12.76
CA LYS A 95 -9.31 -10.44 -12.26
C LYS A 95 -10.58 -10.68 -11.44
N ILE A 96 -10.60 -10.23 -10.19
CA ILE A 96 -11.73 -10.42 -9.28
C ILE A 96 -12.27 -9.05 -8.88
N ALA A 97 -13.52 -8.77 -9.20
CA ALA A 97 -14.19 -7.54 -8.81
C ALA A 97 -14.79 -7.69 -7.41
N LEU A 98 -14.40 -6.79 -6.51
CA LEU A 98 -14.85 -6.76 -5.12
C LEU A 98 -15.48 -5.39 -4.83
N GLN A 99 -16.40 -5.36 -3.87
CA GLN A 99 -17.01 -4.13 -3.42
C GLN A 99 -16.33 -3.56 -2.17
N VAL A 100 -16.15 -2.24 -2.16
CA VAL A 100 -15.70 -1.45 -1.00
C VAL A 100 -16.73 -0.36 -0.73
N PRO A 101 -17.10 -0.09 0.55
CA PRO A 101 -18.21 0.80 0.86
C PRO A 101 -17.95 2.26 0.46
N ASN A 102 -16.73 2.78 0.67
CA ASN A 102 -16.39 4.19 0.47
C ASN A 102 -14.89 4.38 0.12
N GLU A 103 -14.48 5.64 -0.07
CA GLU A 103 -13.08 5.99 -0.40
C GLU A 103 -12.10 5.72 0.75
N GLU A 104 -12.49 6.01 1.98
CA GLU A 104 -11.64 5.86 3.16
C GLU A 104 -11.21 4.39 3.34
N ASP A 105 -12.18 3.48 3.29
CA ASP A 105 -11.93 2.03 3.36
C ASP A 105 -11.06 1.54 2.19
N MET A 106 -11.28 2.07 0.98
CA MET A 106 -10.48 1.74 -0.19
C MET A 106 -9.02 2.20 -0.03
N MET A 107 -8.81 3.42 0.48
CA MET A 107 -7.48 3.98 0.70
C MET A 107 -6.75 3.31 1.87
N ALA A 108 -7.47 2.87 2.90
CA ALA A 108 -6.91 2.03 3.97
C ALA A 108 -6.41 0.68 3.42
N LEU A 109 -7.16 0.04 2.52
CA LEU A 109 -6.73 -1.19 1.84
C LEU A 109 -5.54 -0.95 0.91
N LYS A 110 -5.51 0.19 0.21
CA LYS A 110 -4.35 0.61 -0.59
C LYS A 110 -3.09 0.72 0.28
N ALA A 111 -3.19 1.41 1.41
CA ALA A 111 -2.05 1.60 2.31
C ALA A 111 -1.51 0.25 2.84
N LYS A 112 -2.40 -0.70 3.16
CA LYS A 112 -2.02 -2.07 3.52
C LYS A 112 -1.30 -2.79 2.38
N ALA A 113 -1.79 -2.67 1.15
CA ALA A 113 -1.18 -3.29 -0.03
C ALA A 113 0.17 -2.68 -0.37
N ASP A 114 0.31 -1.35 -0.30
CA ASP A 114 1.58 -0.66 -0.49
C ASP A 114 2.62 -1.07 0.57
N ALA A 115 2.21 -1.15 1.84
CA ALA A 115 3.07 -1.61 2.93
C ALA A 115 3.51 -3.08 2.78
N ALA A 116 2.67 -3.92 2.15
CA ALA A 116 3.01 -5.30 1.78
C ALA A 116 3.83 -5.40 0.48
N GLY A 117 4.18 -4.27 -0.15
CA GLY A 117 4.97 -4.25 -1.38
C GLY A 117 4.21 -4.74 -2.61
N LEU A 118 2.88 -4.67 -2.61
CA LEU A 118 2.06 -5.11 -3.74
C LEU A 118 1.86 -3.99 -4.76
N CYS A 119 1.68 -4.36 -6.04
CA CYS A 119 1.32 -3.40 -7.07
C CYS A 119 -0.07 -2.82 -6.79
N THR A 120 -0.19 -1.49 -6.75
CA THR A 120 -1.47 -0.79 -6.62
C THR A 120 -1.66 0.26 -7.71
N TYR A 121 -2.90 0.48 -8.11
CA TYR A 121 -3.26 1.56 -9.03
C TYR A 121 -4.68 2.06 -8.76
N VAL A 122 -4.84 3.37 -8.58
CA VAL A 122 -6.15 4.00 -8.34
C VAL A 122 -6.59 4.76 -9.59
N VAL A 123 -7.80 4.49 -10.04
CA VAL A 123 -8.48 5.29 -11.06
C VAL A 123 -9.19 6.43 -10.37
N HIS A 124 -9.05 7.63 -10.94
CA HIS A 124 -9.83 8.79 -10.55
C HIS A 124 -10.72 9.16 -11.73
N ASP A 125 -12.00 9.45 -11.47
CA ASP A 125 -12.89 9.90 -12.55
C ASP A 125 -12.43 11.28 -13.03
N ALA A 126 -12.32 11.43 -14.36
CA ALA A 126 -11.86 12.67 -14.99
C ALA A 126 -12.91 13.81 -14.92
N GLY A 127 -13.98 13.64 -14.14
CA GLY A 127 -15.00 14.67 -13.91
C GLY A 127 -16.01 14.83 -15.05
N ARG A 128 -16.31 13.77 -15.82
CA ARG A 128 -17.31 13.84 -16.92
C ARG A 128 -18.74 13.44 -16.50
N THR A 129 -18.99 13.24 -15.20
CA THR A 129 -20.30 12.81 -14.66
C THR A 129 -20.60 13.47 -13.31
N GLN A 130 -21.81 13.26 -12.76
CA GLN A 130 -22.33 13.83 -11.50
C GLN A 130 -21.57 13.45 -10.21
N VAL A 131 -20.40 12.84 -10.30
CA VAL A 131 -19.50 12.56 -9.17
C VAL A 131 -18.53 13.73 -9.04
N ALA A 132 -18.22 14.18 -7.82
CA ALA A 132 -17.24 15.25 -7.60
C ALA A 132 -15.95 14.95 -8.39
N ALA A 133 -15.52 15.92 -9.22
CA ALA A 133 -14.38 15.75 -10.11
C ALA A 133 -13.14 15.29 -9.32
N GLY A 134 -12.44 14.27 -9.84
CA GLY A 134 -11.25 13.72 -9.19
C GLY A 134 -11.51 12.66 -8.11
N SER A 135 -12.75 12.22 -7.90
CA SER A 135 -13.03 11.13 -6.95
C SER A 135 -12.37 9.82 -7.38
N ALA A 136 -11.69 9.14 -6.45
CA ALA A 136 -11.14 7.81 -6.68
C ALA A 136 -12.29 6.82 -6.89
N THR A 137 -12.32 6.04 -7.98
CA THR A 137 -13.44 5.16 -8.34
C THR A 137 -13.15 3.69 -8.06
N VAL A 138 -12.01 3.22 -8.55
CA VAL A 138 -11.59 1.82 -8.49
C VAL A 138 -10.11 1.74 -8.13
N LEU A 139 -9.79 0.85 -7.19
CA LEU A 139 -8.42 0.47 -6.84
C LEU A 139 -8.12 -0.92 -7.38
N ALA A 140 -7.09 -1.06 -8.19
CA ALA A 140 -6.48 -2.34 -8.52
C ALA A 140 -5.38 -2.69 -7.51
N ILE A 141 -5.38 -3.93 -7.02
CA ILE A 141 -4.29 -4.53 -6.25
C ILE A 141 -3.82 -5.78 -6.99
N GLY A 142 -2.52 -5.87 -7.26
CA GLY A 142 -1.91 -6.89 -8.10
C GLY A 142 -1.60 -6.41 -9.53
N PRO A 143 -1.07 -7.28 -10.40
CA PRO A 143 -0.90 -8.72 -10.20
C PRO A 143 0.08 -9.04 -9.08
N ALA A 144 -0.31 -9.99 -8.22
CA ALA A 144 0.47 -10.45 -7.08
C ALA A 144 0.06 -11.88 -6.68
N PRO A 145 0.89 -12.61 -5.90
CA PRO A 145 0.53 -13.93 -5.39
C PRO A 145 -0.84 -13.92 -4.68
N LYS A 146 -1.68 -14.90 -5.00
CA LYS A 146 -3.06 -14.99 -4.49
C LYS A 146 -3.13 -14.84 -2.98
N ASP A 147 -2.31 -15.59 -2.25
CA ASP A 147 -2.34 -15.60 -0.78
C ASP A 147 -2.02 -14.22 -0.18
N ALA A 148 -1.09 -13.47 -0.79
CA ALA A 148 -0.74 -12.12 -0.36
C ALA A 148 -1.88 -11.12 -0.60
N VAL A 149 -2.59 -11.25 -1.72
CA VAL A 149 -3.77 -10.43 -2.03
C VAL A 149 -4.93 -10.77 -1.09
N ASP A 150 -5.21 -12.06 -0.88
CA ASP A 150 -6.31 -12.53 -0.03
C ASP A 150 -6.14 -12.15 1.44
N GLN A 151 -4.90 -12.06 1.95
CA GLN A 151 -4.64 -11.53 3.30
C GLN A 151 -5.18 -10.11 3.50
N ILE A 152 -5.27 -9.32 2.43
CA ILE A 152 -5.75 -7.94 2.47
C ILE A 152 -7.23 -7.87 2.12
N THR A 153 -7.68 -8.62 1.11
CA THR A 153 -9.01 -8.43 0.51
C THR A 153 -9.98 -9.60 0.68
N GLY A 154 -9.56 -10.72 1.28
CA GLY A 154 -10.36 -11.95 1.36
C GLY A 154 -11.66 -11.85 2.16
N HIS A 155 -11.80 -10.80 2.98
CA HIS A 155 -13.02 -10.51 3.74
C HIS A 155 -14.04 -9.67 2.96
N LEU A 156 -13.68 -9.14 1.79
CA LEU A 156 -14.56 -8.32 0.96
C LEU A 156 -15.53 -9.18 0.16
N LYS A 157 -16.70 -8.61 -0.16
CA LYS A 157 -17.71 -9.28 -0.98
C LYS A 157 -17.43 -9.07 -2.46
N LEU A 158 -17.87 -10.02 -3.29
CA LEU A 158 -17.91 -9.85 -4.75
C LEU A 158 -18.86 -8.70 -5.12
N LEU A 159 -18.52 -7.99 -6.21
CA LEU A 159 -19.19 -6.76 -6.66
C LEU A 159 -20.64 -6.95 -7.13
#